data_AF-A0A498FZU0-F1
#
_entry.id   AF-A0A498FZU0-F1
#
_cell.length_a   1.000
_cell.length_b   1.000
_cell.length_c   1.000
_cell.angle_alpha   90.00
_cell.angle_beta   90.00
_cell.angle_gamma   90.00
#
_symmetry.space_group_name_H-M   'P 1'
#
loop_
_entity.id
_entity.type
_entity.pdbx_description
1 polymer ?
#
loop_
_entity_poly.entity_id
_entity_poly.type
_entity_poly.pdbx_seq_one_letter_code
_entity_poly.pdbx_strand_id
1 'polypeptide(L)' 'MISALVYRDDGASAYGETALDAARDADGTTWVRATTGEEFDRVAEAFGIHSLSVEDVRN' A
#
# COMPACT_ATOMS: atom_id res chain seq x y z
N MET A 1 2.61 -0.35 -11.50
CA MET A 1 1.24 -0.65 -11.04
C MET A 1 1.28 -1.13 -9.60
N ILE A 2 0.50 -0.50 -8.72
CA ILE A 2 0.46 -0.84 -7.29
C ILE A 2 -0.31 -2.14 -7.10
N SER A 3 0.22 -3.02 -6.26
CA SER A 3 -0.47 -4.25 -5.85
C SER A 3 -0.41 -4.40 -4.33
N ALA A 4 -1.52 -4.80 -3.72
CA ALA A 4 -1.59 -5.08 -2.30
C ALA A 4 -2.10 -6.51 -2.02
N LEU A 5 -1.63 -7.10 -0.94
CA LEU A 5 -2.05 -8.39 -0.42
C LEU A 5 -2.42 -8.22 1.05
N VAL A 6 -3.63 -8.65 1.43
CA VAL A 6 -4.04 -8.72 2.84
C VAL A 6 -3.99 -10.17 3.28
N TYR A 7 -3.11 -10.46 4.23
CA TYR A 7 -2.94 -11.78 4.82
C TYR A 7 -3.85 -11.95 6.04
N ARG A 8 -4.63 -13.04 6.04
CA ARG A 8 -5.48 -13.51 7.13
C ARG A 8 -5.21 -14.99 7.40
N ASP A 9 -5.83 -15.53 8.45
CA ASP A 9 -5.69 -16.94 8.83
C ASP A 9 -6.13 -17.93 7.73
N ASP A 10 -7.13 -17.53 6.93
CA ASP A 10 -7.70 -18.29 5.81
C ASP A 10 -6.92 -18.13 4.48
N GLY A 11 -5.98 -17.18 4.39
CA GLY A 11 -5.16 -16.98 3.19
C GLY A 11 -4.89 -15.51 2.87
N ALA A 12 -4.58 -15.24 1.59
CA ALA A 12 -4.24 -13.92 1.09
C ALA A 12 -5.26 -13.41 0.08
N SER A 13 -5.73 -12.17 0.26
CA SER A 13 -6.63 -11.48 -0.69
C SER A 13 -5.86 -10.39 -1.44
N ALA A 14 -5.98 -10.35 -2.77
CA ALA A 14 -5.30 -9.38 -3.62
C ALA A 14 -6.16 -8.14 -3.89
N TYR A 15 -5.52 -6.98 -3.85
CA TYR A 15 -6.11 -5.66 -4.10
C TYR A 15 -5.27 -4.89 -5.10
N GLY A 16 -5.93 -4.17 -6.01
CA GLY A 16 -5.28 -3.30 -7.00
C GLY A 16 -5.13 -1.86 -6.52
N GLU A 17 -4.52 -1.03 -7.36
CA GLU A 17 -4.23 0.40 -7.09
C GLU A 17 -5.46 1.26 -6.73
N THR A 18 -6.66 0.88 -7.19
CA THR A 18 -7.91 1.60 -6.91
C THR A 18 -8.58 1.15 -5.61
N ALA A 19 -8.06 0.11 -4.97
CA ALA A 19 -8.62 -0.52 -3.78
C ALA A 19 -7.63 -0.49 -2.60
N LEU A 20 -6.72 0.48 -2.57
CA LEU A 20 -5.74 0.62 -1.49
C LEU A 20 -6.39 0.98 -0.16
N ASP A 21 -7.40 1.85 -0.14
CA ASP A 21 -8.17 2.15 1.07
C ASP A 21 -8.84 0.89 1.60
N ALA A 22 -9.47 0.09 0.72
CA ALA A 22 -10.06 -1.19 1.10
C ALA A 22 -9.03 -2.20 1.63
N ALA A 23 -7.81 -2.21 1.09
CA ALA A 23 -6.72 -3.05 1.59
C ALA A 23 -6.19 -2.56 2.94
N ARG A 24 -6.19 -1.24 3.18
CA ARG A 24 -5.79 -0.63 4.45
C ARG A 24 -6.80 -0.92 5.56
N ASP A 25 -8.09 -0.81 5.27
CA ASP A 25 -9.18 -1.02 6.23
C ASP A 25 -9.54 -2.49 6.43
N ALA A 26 -8.99 -3.40 5.61
CA ALA A 26 -9.24 -4.83 5.75
C ALA A 26 -8.62 -5.40 7.03
N ASP A 27 -9.36 -6.28 7.70
CA ASP A 27 -8.84 -7.09 8.79
C ASP A 27 -7.70 -8.00 8.28
N GLY A 28 -6.53 -7.89 8.89
CA GLY A 28 -5.33 -8.66 8.55
C GLY A 28 -4.06 -7.82 8.45
N THR A 29 -2.97 -8.43 7.98
CA THR A 29 -1.71 -7.73 7.70
C THR A 29 -1.62 -7.40 6.22
N THR A 30 -1.55 -6.11 5.90
CA THR A 30 -1.49 -5.62 4.52
C THR A 30 -0.05 -5.42 4.07
N TRP A 31 0.32 -6.07 2.96
CA TRP A 31 1.57 -5.84 2.25
C TRP A 31 1.28 -5.09 0.95
N VAL A 32 2.02 -4.03 0.67
CA VAL A 32 1.84 -3.19 -0.52
C VAL A 32 3.15 -3.13 -1.29
N ARG A 33 3.07 -3.28 -2.62
CA ARG A 33 4.18 -3.09 -3.55
C ARG A 33 3.94 -1.85 -4.40
N ALA A 34 4.90 -0.92 -4.32
CA ALA A 34 5.05 0.22 -5.22
C ALA A 34 6.46 0.18 -5.84
N THR A 35 6.63 0.75 -7.04
CA THR A 35 7.88 0.68 -7.81
C THR A 35 8.35 2.02 -8.36
N THR A 36 7.46 2.97 -8.64
CA THR A 36 7.77 4.31 -9.15
C THR A 36 7.50 5.39 -8.10
N GLY A 37 8.09 6.57 -8.28
CA GLY A 37 7.83 7.72 -7.41
C GLY A 37 6.34 7.98 -7.23
N GLU A 38 5.61 8.19 -8.32
CA GLU A 38 4.16 8.43 -8.29
C GLU A 38 3.37 7.36 -7.49
N GLU A 39 3.81 6.10 -7.54
CA GLU A 39 3.19 5.03 -6.76
C GLU A 39 3.46 5.14 -5.26
N PHE A 40 4.67 5.52 -4.86
CA PHE A 40 4.96 5.81 -3.46
C PHE A 40 4.13 6.98 -2.93
N ASP A 41 3.90 8.03 -3.73
CA ASP A 41 3.05 9.16 -3.33
C ASP A 41 1.60 8.69 -3.09
N ARG A 42 1.09 7.83 -3.97
CA ARG A 42 -0.26 7.27 -3.87
C ARG A 42 -0.43 6.32 -2.69
N VAL A 43 0.58 5.51 -2.37
CA VAL A 43 0.59 4.69 -1.15
C VAL A 43 0.65 5.59 0.08
N ALA A 44 1.44 6.66 0.06
CA ALA A 44 1.52 7.57 1.20
C ALA A 44 0.21 8.29 1.48
N GLU A 45 -0.49 8.75 0.45
CA GLU A 45 -1.84 9.30 0.55
C GLU A 45 -2.82 8.29 1.19
N ALA A 46 -2.87 7.06 0.65
CA ALA A 46 -3.79 6.04 1.12
C ALA A 46 -3.52 5.58 2.56
N PHE A 47 -2.25 5.54 3.00
CA PHE A 47 -1.85 5.03 4.32
C PHE A 47 -1.52 6.13 5.35
N GLY A 48 -1.61 7.41 4.96
CA GLY A 48 -1.31 8.54 5.85
C GLY A 48 0.19 8.64 6.20
N ILE A 49 1.07 8.25 5.28
CA ILE A 49 2.52 8.35 5.45
C ILE A 49 2.95 9.77 5.12
N HIS A 50 3.78 10.37 5.97
CA HIS A 50 4.29 11.72 5.75
C HIS A 50 5.21 11.78 4.53
N SER A 51 5.14 12.85 3.73
CA SER A 51 5.91 12.99 2.48
C SER A 51 7.42 12.84 2.68
N LEU A 52 7.98 13.45 3.74
CA LEU A 52 9.41 13.31 4.08
C LEU A 52 9.85 11.85 4.28
N SER A 53 8.97 10.98 4.78
CA SER A 53 9.28 9.55 4.93
C SER A 53 9.36 8.84 3.58
N VAL A 54 8.58 9.30 2.61
CA VAL A 54 8.65 8.79 1.23
C VAL A 54 9.93 9.28 0.55
N GLU A 55 10.29 10.54 0.76
CA GLU A 55 11.53 11.12 0.22
C GLU A 55 12.77 10.38 0.74
N ASP A 56 12.79 9.97 2.01
CA ASP A 56 13.89 9.21 2.62
C ASP A 56 14.09 7.85 1.94
N VAL A 57 13.02 7.14 1.57
CA VAL A 57 13.08 5.83 0.90
C VAL A 57 13.54 5.94 -0.57
N ARG A 58 13.35 7.11 -1.21
CA ARG A 58 13.73 7.34 -2.61
C ARG A 58 15.16 7.84 -2.79
N ASN A 59 15.83 8.27 -1.72
CA ASN A 59 17.18 8.86 -1.74
C ASN A 59 18.24 7.78 -1.94
#